data_AF-A0A0U2R3W0-F1
#
_entry.id   AF-A0A0U2R3W0-F1
#
_cell.length_a   1.000
_cell.length_b   1.000
_cell.length_c   1.000
_cell.angle_alpha   90.00
_cell.angle_beta   90.00
_cell.angle_gamma   90.00
#
_symmetry.space_group_name_H-M   'P 1'
#
loop_
_entity.id
_entity.type
_entity.pdbx_description
1 polymer ?
#
loop_
_entity_poly.entity_id
_entity_poly.type
_entity_poly.pdbx_seq_one_letter_code
_entity_poly.pdbx_strand_id
1 'polypeptide(L)' 'YRPAEVDLLLGDATKARRVLGWEPKVDFKQLVRLMVDHDLKLAQQENAARSA' A
#
# COMPACT_ATOMS: atom_id res chain seq x y z
N TYR A 1 2.26 22.40 3.79
CA TYR A 1 1.20 22.78 2.84
C TYR A 1 1.73 22.59 1.43
N ARG A 2 1.03 21.81 0.58
CA ARG A 2 1.36 21.68 -0.84
C ARG A 2 0.44 22.65 -1.61
N PRO A 3 0.97 23.66 -2.32
CA PRO A 3 0.14 24.73 -2.92
C PRO A 3 -0.87 24.29 -3.99
N ALA A 4 -0.73 23.09 -4.54
CA ALA A 4 -1.65 22.49 -5.50
C ALA A 4 -2.01 21.08 -5.02
N GLU A 5 -3.02 21.00 -4.16
CA GLU A 5 -3.55 19.72 -3.69
C GLU A 5 -4.50 19.14 -4.74
N VAL A 6 -4.62 17.81 -4.76
CA VAL A 6 -5.57 17.11 -5.62
C VAL A 6 -6.71 16.60 -4.76
N ASP A 7 -7.91 17.15 -4.97
CA ASP A 7 -9.06 16.86 -4.12
C ASP A 7 -9.58 15.41 -4.29
N LEU A 8 -9.52 14.88 -5.52
CA LEU A 8 -10.07 13.56 -5.83
C LEU A 8 -9.24 12.83 -6.88
N LEU A 9 -8.87 11.59 -6.54
CA LEU A 9 -8.27 10.63 -7.45
C LEU A 9 -9.12 9.37 -7.45
N LEU A 10 -9.90 9.19 -8.52
CA LEU A 10 -10.76 8.01 -8.71
C LEU A 10 -10.60 7.47 -10.12
N GLY A 11 -9.91 6.34 -10.25
CA GLY A 11 -9.68 5.69 -11.54
C GLY A 11 -10.76 4.66 -11.90
N ASP A 12 -11.18 4.63 -13.16
CA ASP A 12 -12.03 3.56 -13.71
C ASP A 12 -11.19 2.55 -14.52
N ALA A 13 -10.96 1.37 -13.95
CA ALA A 13 -10.23 0.28 -14.60
C ALA A 13 -11.10 -0.65 -15.48
N THR A 14 -12.32 -0.26 -15.86
CA THR A 14 -13.25 -1.11 -16.63
C THR A 14 -12.66 -1.59 -17.96
N LYS A 15 -11.90 -0.73 -18.66
CA LYS A 15 -11.23 -1.13 -19.90
C LYS A 15 -10.20 -2.24 -19.68
N ALA A 16 -9.41 -2.14 -18.62
CA ALA A 16 -8.38 -3.14 -18.28
C ALA A 16 -9.03 -4.48 -17.91
N ARG A 17 -10.10 -4.47 -17.12
CA ARG A 17 -10.90 -5.68 -16.82
C ARG A 17 -11.42 -6.34 -18.09
N ARG A 18 -12.07 -5.58 -18.97
CA ARG A 18 -12.70 -6.12 -20.18
C ARG A 18 -11.72 -6.66 -21.21
N VAL A 19 -10.63 -5.93 -21.46
CA VAL A 19 -9.70 -6.24 -22.56
C VAL A 19 -8.60 -7.20 -22.12
N LEU A 20 -8.16 -7.09 -20.86
CA LEU A 20 -7.00 -7.82 -20.36
C LEU A 20 -7.37 -8.91 -19.33
N GLY A 21 -8.63 -8.96 -18.88
CA GLY A 21 -9.02 -9.79 -17.74
C GLY A 21 -8.31 -9.38 -16.44
N TRP A 22 -7.78 -8.15 -16.37
CA TRP A 22 -6.98 -7.70 -15.25
C TRP A 22 -7.85 -7.20 -14.11
N GLU A 23 -7.55 -7.64 -12.88
CA GLU A 23 -8.18 -7.17 -11.64
C GLU A 23 -7.13 -7.02 -10.52
N PRO A 24 -7.30 -6.03 -9.61
CA PRO A 24 -6.43 -5.88 -8.46
C PRO A 24 -6.58 -7.07 -7.50
N LYS A 25 -5.45 -7.62 -7.04
CA LYS A 25 -5.43 -8.78 -6.13
C LYS A 25 -5.36 -8.39 -4.65
N VAL A 26 -5.10 -7.12 -4.36
CA VAL A 26 -4.85 -6.60 -3.01
C VAL A 26 -5.74 -5.39 -2.81
N ASP A 27 -6.57 -5.43 -1.77
CA ASP A 27 -7.39 -4.28 -1.38
C ASP A 27 -6.62 -3.30 -0.47
N PHE A 28 -7.24 -2.16 -0.18
CA PHE A 28 -6.61 -1.11 0.63
C PHE A 28 -6.20 -1.59 2.03
N LYS A 29 -7.06 -2.34 2.73
CA LYS A 29 -6.77 -2.80 4.10
C LYS A 29 -5.68 -3.86 4.11
N GLN A 30 -5.70 -4.75 3.12
CA GLN A 30 -4.66 -5.75 2.92
C GLN A 30 -3.31 -5.10 2.65
N LEU A 31 -3.27 -4.07 1.77
CA LEU A 31 -2.04 -3.34 1.49
C LEU A 31 -1.48 -2.68 2.76
N VAL A 32 -2.32 -1.98 3.54
CA VAL A 32 -1.92 -1.38 4.82
C VAL A 32 -1.33 -2.45 5.75
N ARG A 33 -2.00 -3.60 5.89
CA ARG A 33 -1.52 -4.69 6.75
C ARG A 33 -0.17 -5.23 6.29
N LEU A 34 -0.01 -5.51 4.99
CA LEU A 34 1.24 -6.03 4.43
C LEU A 34 2.43 -5.11 4.74
N MET A 35 2.23 -3.79 4.61
CA MET A 35 3.25 -2.80 4.89
C MET A 35 3.57 -2.70 6.39
N VAL A 36 2.54 -2.61 7.24
CA VAL A 36 2.72 -2.48 8.70
C VAL A 36 3.35 -3.73 9.30
N ASP A 37 2.92 -4.93 8.89
CA ASP A 37 3.47 -6.19 9.39
C ASP A 37 4.97 -6.30 9.03
N HIS A 38 5.36 -5.84 7.83
CA HIS A 38 6.75 -5.78 7.42
C HIS A 38 7.57 -4.80 8.27
N ASP A 39 7.10 -3.57 8.42
CA ASP A 39 7.82 -2.52 9.15
C ASP A 39 7.91 -2.83 10.65
N LEU A 40 6.90 -3.47 11.23
CA LEU A 40 6.94 -3.94 12.61
C LEU A 40 8.04 -4.99 12.81
N LYS A 41 8.17 -5.94 11.87
CA LYS A 41 9.23 -6.95 11.91
C LYS A 41 10.61 -6.29 11.82
N LEU A 42 10.78 -5.31 10.92
CA LEU A 42 12.02 -4.56 10.80
C LEU A 42 12.36 -3.82 12.09
N ALA A 43 11.39 -3.10 12.66
CA ALA A 43 11.57 -2.36 13.92
C ALA A 43 11.94 -3.27 15.10
N GLN A 44 11.37 -4.48 15.18
CA GLN A 44 11.72 -5.47 16.19
C GLN A 44 13.17 -5.95 16.05
N GLN A 45 13.64 -6.19 14.82
CA GLN A 45 15.01 -6.59 14.54
C GLN A 45 16.01 -5.50 14.90
N GLU A 46 15.70 -4.25 14.54
CA GLU A 46 16.51 -3.09 14.91
C GLU A 46 16.59 -2.92 16.44
N ASN A 47 15.46 -3.07 17.13
CA ASN A 47 15.42 -2.96 18.59
C ASN A 47 16.23 -4.07 19.28
N ALA A 48 16.12 -5.31 18.80
CA ALA A 48 16.91 -6.43 19.30
C ALA A 48 18.41 -6.21 19.08
N ALA A 49 18.81 -5.72 17.89
CA ALA A 49 20.20 -5.42 17.58
C ALA A 49 20.77 -4.24 18.39
N ARG A 50 19.93 -3.29 18.81
CA ARG A 50 20.33 -2.18 19.70
C ARG A 50 20.42 -2.59 21.17
N SER A 51 19.70 -3.63 21.57
CA SER A 51 19.61 -4.10 22.96
C SER A 51 20.59 -5.24 23.27
N ALA A 52 21.32 -5.74 22.26
CA ALA A 52 22.39 -6.72 22.35
C ALA A 52 23.76 -6.02 22.42
#